data_AF-A0A7C4SRL8-F1
#
_entry.id   AF-A0A7C4SRL8-F1
#
_cell.length_a   1.000
_cell.length_b   1.000
_cell.length_c   1.000
_cell.angle_alpha   90.00
_cell.angle_beta   90.00
_cell.angle_gamma   90.00
#
_symmetry.space_group_name_H-M   'P 1'
#
loop_
_entity.id
_entity.type
_entity.pdbx_description
1 polymer ?
#
loop_
_entity_poly.entity_id
_entity_poly.type
_entity_poly.pdbx_seq_one_letter_code
_entity_poly.pdbx_strand_id
1 'polypeptide(L)'
;MNEQVTYLNMSEVKQPVNVDLRDVIPTYSKMLSEGIVREPIVIEKTTMVVLRGYETLEALKLLSAKMLPVLQVDASKVKVRSLQVGLRPVTLEAVLIAGVKGPKLPYNSFEVRIDGEIPTIEVSLSELSVWGGTGVGFRIYNDTLELLYKDWPTPLVRLRSFSSEKRSVWAKLEGANPYSNSVK
;
A
#
# COMPACT_ATOMS: atom_id res chain seq x y z
N MET A 1 -7.51 0.70 26.94
CA MET A 1 -7.39 1.78 25.94
C MET A 1 -7.81 1.20 24.61
N ASN A 2 -8.81 1.76 23.94
CA ASN A 2 -9.20 1.31 22.60
C ASN A 2 -8.09 1.65 21.62
N GLU A 3 -7.67 0.67 20.84
CA GLU A 3 -6.70 0.88 19.75
C GLU A 3 -7.43 1.67 18.65
N GLN A 4 -6.95 2.89 18.39
CA GLN A 4 -7.52 3.76 17.36
C GLN A 4 -6.68 3.67 16.09
N VAL A 5 -7.35 3.79 14.94
CA VAL A 5 -6.67 3.89 13.66
C VAL A 5 -6.00 5.25 13.54
N THR A 6 -4.72 5.26 13.18
CA THR A 6 -3.92 6.47 12.98
C THR A 6 -3.36 6.49 11.56
N TYR A 7 -2.78 7.63 11.15
CA TYR A 7 -2.12 7.76 9.85
C TYR A 7 -0.62 7.80 10.03
N LEU A 8 0.09 6.95 9.30
CA LEU A 8 1.56 6.92 9.27
C LEU A 8 2.11 7.09 7.87
N ASN A 9 3.33 7.62 7.76
CA ASN A 9 4.00 7.65 6.47
C ASN A 9 4.32 6.22 6.01
N MET A 10 4.09 5.95 4.73
CA MET A 10 4.37 4.65 4.12
C MET A 10 5.83 4.19 4.33
N SER A 11 6.79 5.13 4.37
CA SER A 11 8.21 4.80 4.56
C SER A 11 8.54 4.26 5.96
N GLU A 12 7.68 4.48 6.95
CA GLU A 12 7.89 4.03 8.33
C GLU A 12 7.52 2.55 8.52
N VAL A 13 6.68 2.01 7.63
CA VAL A 13 6.10 0.68 7.75
C VAL A 13 6.98 -0.37 7.07
N LYS A 14 7.21 -1.49 7.76
CA LYS A 14 8.08 -2.59 7.31
C LYS A 14 7.27 -3.84 7.05
N GLN A 15 7.56 -4.57 5.99
CA GLN A 15 6.75 -5.71 5.58
C GLN A 15 7.54 -7.02 5.71
N PRO A 16 7.00 -8.08 6.33
CA PRO A 16 7.75 -9.31 6.57
C PRO A 16 7.70 -10.31 5.40
N VAL A 17 6.82 -10.09 4.43
CA VAL A 17 6.57 -11.00 3.29
C VAL A 17 6.66 -10.23 1.96
N ASN A 18 6.86 -10.96 0.86
CA ASN A 18 6.64 -10.44 -0.50
C ASN A 18 5.34 -11.03 -1.04
N VAL A 19 4.39 -10.17 -1.41
CA VAL A 19 3.11 -10.59 -1.98
C VAL A 19 3.23 -10.57 -3.50
N ASP A 20 2.74 -11.62 -4.17
CA ASP A 20 2.69 -11.63 -5.63
C ASP A 20 1.63 -10.64 -6.12
N LEU A 21 1.91 -9.94 -7.22
CA LEU A 21 0.97 -8.97 -7.79
C LEU A 21 -0.41 -9.60 -8.08
N ARG A 22 -0.48 -10.88 -8.44
CA ARG A 22 -1.75 -11.59 -8.68
C ARG A 22 -2.66 -11.57 -7.46
N ASP A 23 -2.09 -11.65 -6.26
CA ASP A 23 -2.83 -11.60 -5.00
C ASP A 23 -3.21 -10.15 -4.63
N VAL A 24 -2.46 -9.16 -5.11
CA VAL A 24 -2.70 -7.73 -4.85
C VAL A 24 -3.79 -7.15 -5.76
N ILE A 25 -3.88 -7.62 -7.02
CA ILE A 25 -4.79 -7.07 -8.05
C ILE A 25 -6.25 -6.97 -7.57
N PRO A 26 -6.87 -7.98 -6.94
CA PRO A 26 -8.25 -7.88 -6.48
C PRO A 26 -8.46 -6.72 -5.49
N THR A 27 -7.56 -6.58 -4.52
CA THR A 27 -7.59 -5.53 -3.51
C THR A 27 -7.37 -4.15 -4.15
N TYR A 28 -6.38 -4.05 -5.04
CA TYR A 28 -6.10 -2.83 -5.81
C TYR A 28 -7.32 -2.39 -6.65
N SER A 29 -7.89 -3.29 -7.44
CA SER A 29 -9.02 -2.99 -8.32
C SER A 29 -10.24 -2.54 -7.53
N LYS A 30 -10.52 -3.19 -6.40
CA LYS A 30 -11.62 -2.80 -5.50
C LYS A 30 -11.40 -1.41 -4.90
N MET A 31 -10.21 -1.13 -4.38
CA MET A 31 -9.86 0.20 -3.86
C MET A 31 -9.97 1.29 -4.92
N LEU A 32 -9.55 1.00 -6.15
CA LEU A 32 -9.63 1.95 -7.26
C LEU A 32 -11.08 2.21 -7.69
N SER A 33 -11.93 1.18 -7.73
CA SER A 33 -13.34 1.33 -8.11
C SER A 33 -14.17 2.05 -7.05
N GLU A 34 -13.89 1.79 -5.78
CA GLU A 34 -14.62 2.40 -4.65
C GLU A 34 -14.05 3.76 -4.24
N GLY A 35 -12.76 4.01 -4.50
CA GLY A 35 -12.05 5.20 -4.04
C GLY A 35 -11.81 5.24 -2.52
N ILE A 36 -12.04 4.12 -1.83
CA ILE A 36 -12.05 4.02 -0.36
C ILE A 36 -11.23 2.80 0.09
N VAL A 37 -10.49 2.97 1.18
CA VAL A 37 -9.84 1.89 1.94
C VAL A 37 -10.75 1.51 3.10
N ARG A 38 -11.08 0.22 3.20
CA ARG A 38 -12.03 -0.31 4.21
C ARG A 38 -11.40 -1.01 5.41
N GLU A 39 -10.14 -1.40 5.28
CA GLU A 39 -9.41 -2.13 6.32
C GLU A 39 -8.10 -1.41 6.64
N PRO A 40 -7.80 -1.15 7.93
CA PRO A 40 -6.51 -0.60 8.32
C PRO A 40 -5.41 -1.66 8.16
N ILE A 41 -4.18 -1.20 7.95
CA ILE A 41 -3.00 -2.05 8.01
C ILE A 41 -2.64 -2.26 9.49
N VAL A 42 -2.65 -3.50 9.95
CA VAL A 42 -2.30 -3.79 11.35
C VAL A 42 -0.79 -3.93 11.46
N ILE A 43 -0.18 -3.18 12.37
CA ILE A 43 1.27 -3.18 12.58
C ILE A 43 1.63 -3.42 14.04
N GLU A 44 2.77 -4.06 14.28
CA GLU A 44 3.34 -4.13 15.63
C GLU A 44 3.90 -2.77 16.03
N LYS A 45 3.48 -2.28 17.20
CA LYS A 45 3.68 -0.91 17.67
C LYS A 45 5.16 -0.47 17.75
N THR A 46 6.07 -1.37 18.09
CA THR A 46 7.48 -1.03 18.36
C THR A 46 8.36 -1.09 17.11
N THR A 47 8.21 -2.15 16.34
CA THR A 47 9.05 -2.46 15.18
C THR A 47 8.50 -1.87 13.88
N MET A 48 7.22 -1.47 13.88
CA MET A 48 6.46 -0.99 12.72
C MET A 48 6.29 -2.05 11.63
N VAL A 49 6.38 -3.32 12.01
CA VAL A 49 6.23 -4.45 11.08
C VAL A 49 4.75 -4.75 10.85
N VAL A 50 4.36 -4.90 9.59
CA VAL A 50 3.01 -5.30 9.21
C VAL A 50 2.72 -6.71 9.68
N LEU A 51 1.61 -6.85 10.39
CA LEU A 51 1.07 -8.10 10.89
C LEU A 51 -0.13 -8.56 10.07
N ARG A 52 -0.95 -7.64 9.53
CA ARG A 52 -2.07 -7.93 8.61
C ARG A 52 -2.28 -6.81 7.60
N GLY A 53 -2.94 -7.13 6.48
CA GLY A 53 -3.24 -6.18 5.41
C GLY A 53 -2.09 -6.02 4.41
N TYR A 54 -1.42 -7.13 4.06
CA TYR A 54 -0.27 -7.10 3.16
C TYR A 54 -0.66 -6.65 1.75
N GLU A 55 -1.79 -7.16 1.26
CA GLU A 55 -2.37 -6.80 -0.03
C GLU A 55 -2.84 -5.34 -0.05
N THR A 56 -3.38 -4.85 1.07
CA THR A 56 -3.74 -3.44 1.25
C THR A 56 -2.51 -2.54 1.19
N LEU A 57 -1.43 -2.91 1.88
CA LEU A 57 -0.17 -2.19 1.80
C LEU A 57 0.38 -2.14 0.37
N GLU A 58 0.43 -3.29 -0.31
CA GLU A 58 0.91 -3.33 -1.70
C GLU A 58 0.01 -2.54 -2.63
N ALA A 59 -1.32 -2.67 -2.52
CA ALA A 59 -2.26 -1.89 -3.31
C ALA A 59 -2.05 -0.38 -3.12
N LEU A 60 -1.81 0.07 -1.88
CA LEU A 60 -1.52 1.48 -1.58
C LEU A 60 -0.16 1.93 -2.14
N LYS A 61 0.86 1.05 -2.18
CA LYS A 61 2.13 1.34 -2.87
C LYS A 61 1.92 1.50 -4.37
N LEU A 62 1.14 0.62 -5.01
CA LEU A 62 0.80 0.72 -6.43
C LEU A 62 0.06 2.03 -6.73
N LEU A 63 -0.83 2.44 -5.83
CA LEU A 63 -1.55 3.72 -5.89
C LEU A 63 -0.67 4.93 -5.52
N SER A 64 0.60 4.72 -5.15
CA SER A 64 1.51 5.79 -4.72
C SER A 64 0.97 6.62 -3.54
N ALA A 65 0.29 5.97 -2.59
CA ALA A 65 -0.12 6.61 -1.35
C ALA A 65 1.10 7.04 -0.53
N LYS A 66 1.02 8.19 0.14
CA LYS A 66 2.10 8.63 1.06
C LYS A 66 1.78 8.27 2.50
N MET A 67 0.50 8.23 2.84
CA MET A 67 0.01 7.91 4.18
C MET A 67 -0.73 6.58 4.15
N LEU A 68 -0.70 5.89 5.28
CA LEU A 68 -1.36 4.60 5.50
C LEU A 68 -2.29 4.69 6.71
N PRO A 69 -3.53 4.19 6.63
CA PRO A 69 -4.37 4.01 7.80
C PRO A 69 -3.89 2.76 8.54
N VAL A 70 -3.38 2.93 9.75
CA VAL A 70 -2.77 1.85 10.53
C VAL A 70 -3.46 1.61 11.85
N LEU A 71 -3.49 0.36 12.29
CA LEU A 71 -3.83 -0.02 13.66
C LEU A 71 -2.57 -0.54 14.34
N GLN A 72 -2.08 0.17 15.34
CA GLN A 72 -0.91 -0.26 16.12
C GLN A 72 -1.36 -1.19 17.24
N VAL A 73 -0.76 -2.37 17.30
CA VAL A 73 -1.07 -3.39 18.31
C VAL A 73 0.18 -3.79 19.09
N ASP A 74 0.01 -4.07 20.38
CA ASP A 74 1.07 -4.61 21.22
C ASP A 74 1.33 -6.08 20.89
N ALA A 75 2.60 -6.49 20.87
CA ALA A 75 3.01 -7.87 20.58
C ALA A 75 2.34 -8.92 21.48
N SER A 76 1.96 -8.54 22.71
CA SER A 76 1.25 -9.42 23.66
C SER A 76 -0.14 -9.85 23.20
N LYS A 77 -0.75 -9.12 22.27
CA LYS A 77 -2.06 -9.43 21.68
C LYS A 77 -1.98 -10.23 20.39
N VAL A 78 -0.77 -10.60 19.96
CA VAL A 78 -0.55 -11.20 18.64
C VAL A 78 -0.22 -12.68 18.79
N LYS A 79 -0.99 -13.52 18.10
CA LYS A 79 -0.74 -14.97 18.00
C LYS A 79 -0.45 -15.32 16.55
N VAL A 80 0.58 -16.13 16.32
CA VAL A 80 0.94 -16.60 14.98
C VAL A 80 0.69 -18.09 14.87
N ARG A 81 -0.01 -18.51 13.82
CA ARG A 81 -0.23 -19.91 13.47
C ARG A 81 0.51 -20.23 12.18
N SER A 82 1.43 -21.20 12.22
CA SER A 82 2.07 -21.72 11.02
C SER A 82 1.06 -22.47 10.16
N LEU A 83 1.07 -22.24 8.84
CA LEU A 83 0.22 -22.95 7.87
C LEU A 83 1.00 -24.03 7.11
N GLN A 84 2.33 -24.01 7.17
CA GLN A 84 3.17 -25.02 6.54
C GLN A 84 3.36 -26.23 7.47
N VAL A 85 2.85 -27.38 7.04
CA VAL A 85 2.98 -28.65 7.75
C VAL A 85 4.39 -29.20 7.57
N GLY A 86 5.08 -29.54 8.67
CA GLY A 86 6.38 -30.23 8.65
C GLY A 86 7.63 -29.32 8.61
N LEU A 87 7.46 -28.00 8.63
CA LEU A 87 8.56 -27.02 8.77
C LEU A 87 8.60 -26.41 10.17
N ARG A 88 9.70 -25.71 10.50
CA ARG A 88 9.81 -24.97 11.76
C ARG A 88 8.64 -23.99 11.87
N PRO A 89 7.88 -23.98 12.98
CA PRO A 89 6.76 -23.06 13.15
C PRO A 89 7.21 -21.61 13.00
N VAL A 90 6.46 -20.84 12.21
CA VAL A 90 6.67 -19.39 12.15
C VAL A 90 6.22 -18.77 13.47
N THR A 91 7.14 -18.10 14.18
CA THR A 91 6.87 -17.36 15.41
C THR A 91 6.66 -15.88 15.12
N LEU A 92 6.04 -15.15 16.06
CA LEU A 92 5.95 -13.69 15.97
C LEU A 92 7.32 -13.05 15.82
N GLU A 93 8.30 -13.50 16.62
CA GLU A 93 9.68 -13.01 16.54
C GLU A 93 10.26 -13.17 15.12
N ALA A 94 10.06 -14.33 14.48
CA ALA A 94 10.51 -14.55 13.11
C ALA A 94 9.85 -13.57 12.12
N VAL A 95 8.56 -13.28 12.28
CA VAL A 95 7.83 -12.28 11.47
C VAL A 95 8.44 -10.89 11.67
N LEU A 96 8.68 -10.47 12.92
CA LEU A 96 9.27 -9.17 13.22
C LEU A 96 10.69 -9.04 12.65
N ILE A 97 11.52 -10.07 12.79
CA ILE A 97 12.88 -10.11 12.22
C ILE A 97 12.83 -10.03 10.69
N ALA A 98 11.95 -10.79 10.03
CA ALA A 98 11.79 -10.74 8.58
C ALA A 98 11.36 -9.36 8.07
N GLY A 99 10.52 -8.66 8.84
CA GLY A 99 10.12 -7.28 8.58
C GLY A 99 11.31 -6.31 8.66
N VAL A 100 12.07 -6.36 9.76
CA VAL A 100 13.13 -5.39 10.05
C VAL A 100 14.44 -5.67 9.34
N LYS A 101 14.91 -6.92 9.34
CA LYS A 101 16.24 -7.33 8.87
C LYS A 101 16.19 -8.17 7.60
N GLY A 102 15.10 -8.91 7.40
CA GLY A 102 15.03 -9.96 6.38
C GLY A 102 15.82 -11.22 6.76
N PRO A 103 15.81 -12.27 5.90
CA PRO A 103 15.06 -12.38 4.65
C PRO A 103 13.53 -12.40 4.87
N LYS A 104 12.76 -12.08 3.82
CA LYS A 104 11.29 -12.09 3.87
C LYS A 104 10.77 -13.53 3.99
N LEU A 105 9.67 -13.71 4.70
CA LEU A 105 8.97 -14.98 4.81
C LEU A 105 8.11 -15.24 3.55
N PRO A 106 7.85 -16.51 3.20
CA PRO A 106 6.91 -16.83 2.14
C PRO A 106 5.51 -16.31 2.46
N TYR A 107 4.86 -15.70 1.48
CA TYR A 107 3.47 -15.29 1.59
C TYR A 107 2.56 -16.51 1.87
N ASN A 108 1.51 -16.32 2.67
CA ASN A 108 0.58 -17.37 3.10
C ASN A 108 1.21 -18.57 3.83
N SER A 109 2.44 -18.45 4.35
CA SER A 109 3.05 -19.51 5.17
C SER A 109 2.60 -19.50 6.63
N PHE A 110 1.97 -18.41 7.08
CA PHE A 110 1.47 -18.23 8.44
C PHE A 110 0.21 -17.37 8.46
N GLU A 111 -0.54 -17.45 9.56
CA GLU A 111 -1.72 -16.65 9.86
C GLU A 111 -1.48 -15.88 11.15
N VAL A 112 -1.73 -14.57 11.13
CA VAL A 112 -1.65 -13.71 12.31
C VAL A 112 -3.05 -13.49 12.85
N ARG A 113 -3.24 -13.79 14.13
CA ARG A 113 -4.45 -13.51 14.90
C ARG A 113 -4.17 -12.42 15.91
N ILE A 114 -5.07 -11.45 15.97
CA ILE A 114 -5.01 -10.32 16.89
C ILE A 114 -6.10 -10.51 17.93
N ASP A 115 -5.73 -10.48 19.21
CA ASP A 115 -6.68 -10.48 20.31
C ASP A 115 -7.30 -9.07 20.42
N GLY A 116 -8.42 -8.86 19.73
CA GLY A 116 -9.15 -7.59 19.68
C GLY A 116 -10.00 -7.46 18.40
N GLU A 117 -10.88 -6.47 18.37
CA GLU A 117 -11.61 -6.13 17.15
C GLU A 117 -10.79 -5.19 16.27
N ILE A 118 -10.66 -5.53 15.00
CA ILE A 118 -10.08 -4.63 13.99
C ILE A 118 -11.25 -3.83 13.42
N PRO A 119 -11.29 -2.50 13.59
CA PRO A 119 -12.39 -1.70 13.12
C PRO A 119 -12.41 -1.68 11.59
N THR A 120 -13.62 -1.70 11.01
CA THR A 120 -13.80 -1.30 9.61
C THR A 120 -13.66 0.22 9.53
N ILE A 121 -12.98 0.69 8.50
CA ILE A 121 -12.76 2.12 8.24
C ILE A 121 -13.40 2.50 6.90
N GLU A 122 -13.55 3.80 6.64
CA GLU A 122 -13.92 4.32 5.32
C GLU A 122 -13.04 5.53 5.02
N VAL A 123 -11.79 5.26 4.61
CA VAL A 123 -10.80 6.31 4.34
C VAL A 123 -10.71 6.55 2.84
N SER A 124 -10.90 7.78 2.38
CA SER A 124 -10.77 8.10 0.96
C SER A 124 -9.30 8.03 0.50
N LEU A 125 -9.06 7.63 -0.75
CA LEU A 125 -7.70 7.64 -1.31
C LEU A 125 -7.06 9.03 -1.29
N SER A 126 -7.87 10.10 -1.43
CA SER A 126 -7.40 11.49 -1.31
C SER A 126 -6.79 11.81 0.06
N GLU A 127 -7.36 11.30 1.15
CA GLU A 127 -6.80 11.49 2.49
C GLU A 127 -5.43 10.84 2.65
N LEU A 128 -5.17 9.77 1.90
CA LEU A 128 -3.90 9.06 1.88
C LEU A 128 -2.84 9.71 0.99
N SER A 129 -3.13 10.92 0.49
CA SER A 129 -2.28 11.67 -0.46
C SER A 129 -2.00 10.91 -1.75
N VAL A 130 -2.91 10.03 -2.14
CA VAL A 130 -2.88 9.36 -3.45
C VAL A 130 -3.09 10.44 -4.52
N TRP A 131 -2.22 10.44 -5.54
CA TRP A 131 -2.17 11.45 -6.62
C TRP A 131 -1.83 12.89 -6.20
N GLY A 132 -1.52 13.15 -4.92
CA GLY A 132 -1.17 14.47 -4.39
C GLY A 132 0.30 14.89 -4.59
N GLY A 133 1.05 14.19 -5.45
CA GLY A 133 2.49 14.39 -5.63
C GLY A 133 2.83 15.14 -6.93
N THR A 134 3.04 16.45 -6.85
CA THR A 134 3.86 17.19 -7.82
C THR A 134 5.34 16.88 -7.56
N GLY A 135 5.78 15.66 -7.89
CA GLY A 135 7.14 15.18 -7.58
C GLY A 135 8.08 15.31 -8.78
N VAL A 136 9.01 16.25 -8.71
CA VAL A 136 10.16 16.42 -9.62
C VAL A 136 11.16 15.29 -9.33
N GLY A 137 10.85 14.08 -9.78
CA GLY A 137 11.74 12.91 -9.71
C GLY A 137 11.84 12.25 -11.08
N PHE A 138 12.99 11.67 -11.40
CA PHE A 138 13.12 10.87 -12.62
C PHE A 138 12.22 9.65 -12.56
N ARG A 139 11.48 9.40 -13.64
CA ARG A 139 10.65 8.21 -13.84
C ARG A 139 11.56 7.06 -14.25
N ILE A 140 12.08 6.33 -13.27
CA ILE A 140 12.91 5.13 -13.47
C ILE A 140 12.11 3.92 -12.99
N TYR A 141 12.03 2.91 -13.84
CA TYR A 141 11.28 1.67 -13.60
C TYR A 141 12.23 0.49 -13.84
N ASN A 142 12.19 -0.51 -12.97
CA ASN A 142 13.03 -1.71 -13.08
C ASN A 142 12.52 -2.67 -14.16
N ASP A 143 11.21 -2.67 -14.43
CA ASP A 143 10.59 -3.49 -15.47
C ASP A 143 9.32 -2.86 -16.06
N THR A 144 8.74 -3.53 -17.07
CA THR A 144 7.51 -3.08 -17.78
C THR A 144 6.27 -3.11 -16.89
N LEU A 145 6.21 -4.01 -15.91
CA LEU A 145 5.07 -4.10 -15.01
C LEU A 145 5.08 -2.88 -14.08
N GLU A 146 6.26 -2.52 -13.56
CA GLU A 146 6.50 -1.30 -12.81
C GLU A 146 6.16 -0.04 -13.59
N LEU A 147 6.52 0.02 -14.88
CA LEU A 147 6.10 1.10 -15.78
C LEU A 147 4.58 1.25 -15.81
N LEU A 148 3.83 0.15 -15.94
CA LEU A 148 2.38 0.17 -16.07
C LEU A 148 1.68 0.72 -14.83
N TYR A 149 2.05 0.24 -13.63
CA TYR A 149 1.33 0.65 -12.43
C TYR A 149 1.86 1.97 -11.84
N LYS A 150 3.14 2.29 -11.97
CA LYS A 150 3.71 3.55 -11.45
C LYS A 150 3.46 4.75 -12.38
N ASP A 151 3.26 4.51 -13.67
CA ASP A 151 2.87 5.58 -14.61
C ASP A 151 1.34 5.74 -14.72
N TRP A 152 0.59 5.00 -13.89
CA TRP A 152 -0.85 5.16 -13.72
C TRP A 152 -1.16 6.07 -12.51
N PRO A 153 -2.12 6.99 -12.63
CA PRO A 153 -2.97 7.27 -13.78
C PRO A 153 -2.22 8.06 -14.86
N THR A 154 -2.71 7.98 -16.10
CA THR A 154 -2.21 8.77 -17.23
C THR A 154 -2.03 10.24 -16.80
N PRO A 155 -0.88 10.87 -17.07
CA PRO A 155 -0.63 12.23 -16.64
C PRO A 155 -1.74 13.20 -17.06
N LEU A 156 -2.16 14.04 -16.12
CA LEU A 156 -3.07 15.14 -16.38
C LEU A 156 -2.27 16.44 -16.58
N VAL A 157 -2.55 17.15 -17.65
CA VAL A 157 -1.93 18.44 -17.95
C VAL A 157 -2.95 19.55 -17.77
N ARG A 158 -2.63 20.54 -16.93
CA ARG A 158 -3.49 21.72 -16.77
C ARG A 158 -3.43 22.59 -18.03
N LEU A 159 -4.58 22.84 -18.64
CA LEU A 159 -4.70 23.73 -19.79
C LEU A 159 -4.81 25.18 -19.30
N ARG A 160 -3.66 25.87 -19.15
CA ARG A 160 -3.59 27.23 -18.58
C ARG A 160 -4.48 28.23 -19.33
N SER A 161 -4.46 28.22 -20.66
CA SER A 161 -5.24 29.13 -21.49
C SER A 161 -6.76 28.95 -21.38
N PHE A 162 -7.21 27.77 -20.91
CA PHE A 162 -8.63 27.44 -20.70
C PHE A 162 -9.02 27.44 -19.22
N SER A 163 -8.06 27.71 -18.32
CA SER A 163 -8.28 27.80 -16.89
C SER A 163 -8.36 29.25 -16.45
N SER A 164 -9.17 29.52 -15.42
CA SER A 164 -9.27 30.81 -14.75
C SER A 164 -9.31 30.60 -13.23
N GLU A 165 -9.47 31.67 -12.45
CA GLU A 165 -9.65 31.59 -11.00
C GLU A 165 -10.91 30.80 -10.61
N LYS A 166 -11.94 30.81 -11.46
CA LYS A 166 -13.23 30.16 -11.20
C LYS A 166 -13.36 28.78 -11.83
N ARG A 167 -12.44 28.38 -12.72
CA ARG A 167 -12.53 27.13 -13.48
C ARG A 167 -11.16 26.53 -13.76
N SER A 168 -11.02 25.24 -13.46
CA SER A 168 -9.82 24.47 -13.80
C SER A 168 -10.14 23.49 -14.93
N VAL A 169 -9.35 23.54 -16.01
CA VAL A 169 -9.48 22.60 -17.13
C VAL A 169 -8.20 21.77 -17.22
N TRP A 170 -8.37 20.45 -17.29
CA TRP A 170 -7.30 19.47 -17.33
C TRP A 170 -7.51 18.57 -18.55
N ALA A 171 -6.42 18.28 -19.27
CA ALA A 171 -6.40 17.30 -20.34
C ALA A 171 -5.77 16.01 -19.84
N LYS A 172 -6.40 14.88 -20.14
CA LYS A 172 -5.80 13.56 -20.01
C LYS A 172 -5.00 13.28 -21.29
N LEU A 173 -3.74 12.88 -21.15
CA LEU A 173 -2.89 12.56 -22.29
C LEU A 173 -3.15 11.14 -22.81
N GLU A 174 -4.31 10.91 -23.41
CA GLU A 174 -4.63 9.65 -24.09
C GLU A 174 -3.74 9.52 -25.33
N GLY A 175 -2.62 8.80 -25.22
CA GLY A 175 -1.57 8.75 -26.23
C GLY A 175 -0.16 8.99 -25.69
N ALA A 176 -0.02 9.27 -24.39
CA ALA A 176 1.27 9.23 -23.72
C ALA A 176 1.86 7.82 -23.78
N ASN A 177 2.94 7.65 -24.55
CA ASN A 177 3.71 6.42 -24.59
C ASN A 177 4.83 6.48 -23.54
N PRO A 178 4.77 5.65 -22.50
CA PRO A 178 5.74 5.69 -21.40
C PRO A 178 7.13 5.18 -21.82
N TYR A 179 7.24 4.41 -22.91
CA TYR A 179 8.53 3.94 -23.43
C TYR A 179 9.29 5.03 -24.20
N SER A 180 8.58 5.87 -24.95
CA SER A 180 9.20 6.92 -25.76
C SER A 180 9.09 8.31 -25.13
N ASN A 181 8.43 8.44 -23.98
CA ASN A 181 8.10 9.73 -23.35
C ASN A 181 7.49 10.74 -24.34
N SER A 182 6.67 10.25 -25.27
CA SER A 182 6.04 11.07 -26.30
C SER A 182 4.52 10.96 -26.23
N VAL A 183 3.85 12.04 -26.61
CA VAL A 183 2.40 12.06 -26.84
C VAL A 183 2.20 11.88 -28.34
N LYS A 184 1.42 10.87 -28.74
CA LYS A 184 1.08 10.59 -30.14
C LYS A 184 -0.38 10.89 -30.42
#